data_AF-A0A1B8ZJH9-F1
#
_entry.id   AF-A0A1B8ZJH9-F1
#
_cell.length_a   1.000
_cell.length_b   1.000
_cell.length_c   1.000
_cell.angle_alpha   90.00
_cell.angle_beta   90.00
_cell.angle_gamma   90.00
#
_symmetry.space_group_name_H-M   'P 1'
#
loop_
_entity.id
_entity.type
_entity.pdbx_description
1 polymer ?
#
loop_
_entity_poly.entity_id
_entity_poly.type
_entity_poly.pdbx_seq_one_letter_code
_entity_poly.pdbx_strand_id
1 'polypeptide(L)'
;MRKVIMGALLVSFSITYAQNLTPGSYQASYSSTLSVNNLGGDHAVFGVKSENSGRALKYDEIIGSPYYSTEFRSAKVAENFDKIPVRYNSYKDEIEFQKDGKPWVLPKEEQYSRIEVASPKNTIVLLQTNDDLDGYFFEIANGQNKLYKKVKTKFNDAVPASNSYASDKAAFFKTLDPVYYIKTEKGFIKKPKKLKDILELFPAKKESLETFVKSNNIKFNKEEDLIKLVSFMNG
;
A
#
# COMPACT_ATOMS: atom_id res chain seq x y z
N MET A 1 -70.89 -25.54 8.11
CA MET A 1 -71.66 -24.29 7.93
C MET A 1 -70.82 -23.11 8.41
N ARG A 2 -70.55 -22.16 7.52
CA ARG A 2 -69.77 -20.93 7.81
C ARG A 2 -70.56 -20.00 8.73
N LYS A 3 -69.90 -19.37 9.70
CA LYS A 3 -70.27 -18.02 10.19
C LYS A 3 -69.02 -17.15 10.19
N VAL A 4 -69.12 -16.06 9.41
CA VAL A 4 -68.17 -14.98 9.25
C VAL A 4 -68.40 -14.00 10.41
N ILE A 5 -67.33 -13.56 11.07
CA ILE A 5 -67.37 -12.36 11.92
C ILE A 5 -66.47 -11.32 11.27
N MET A 6 -67.12 -10.22 10.91
CA MET A 6 -66.58 -9.01 10.34
C MET A 6 -66.14 -8.12 11.50
N GLY A 7 -64.87 -7.71 11.52
CA GLY A 7 -64.33 -6.80 12.53
C GLY A 7 -63.35 -5.85 11.85
N ALA A 8 -63.84 -4.64 11.56
CA ALA A 8 -63.05 -3.54 11.02
C ALA A 8 -62.09 -3.00 12.08
N LEU A 9 -60.83 -2.75 11.71
CA LEU A 9 -59.96 -1.88 12.49
C LEU A 9 -59.25 -0.88 11.57
N LEU A 10 -59.47 0.39 11.90
CA LEU A 10 -58.90 1.58 11.29
C LEU A 10 -57.37 1.55 11.33
N VAL A 11 -56.74 1.81 10.18
CA VAL A 11 -55.31 2.15 10.12
C VAL A 11 -55.20 3.65 9.88
N SER A 12 -54.79 4.37 10.91
CA SER A 12 -54.39 5.76 10.85
C SER A 12 -53.11 5.92 10.03
N PHE A 13 -53.15 6.79 9.02
CA PHE A 13 -51.97 7.26 8.28
C PHE A 13 -51.17 8.24 9.13
N SER A 14 -49.91 7.92 9.39
CA SER A 14 -48.90 8.87 9.85
C SER A 14 -47.90 9.07 8.72
N ILE A 15 -47.91 10.26 8.10
CA ILE A 15 -46.91 10.66 7.12
C ILE A 15 -45.70 11.17 7.90
N THR A 16 -44.62 10.39 7.91
CA THR A 16 -43.32 10.85 8.40
C THR A 16 -42.54 11.45 7.23
N TYR A 17 -42.29 12.75 7.28
CA TYR A 17 -41.32 13.41 6.40
C TYR A 17 -39.91 12.98 6.83
N ALA A 18 -39.19 12.29 5.95
CA ALA A 18 -37.75 12.12 6.06
C ALA A 18 -37.08 13.03 5.01
N GLN A 19 -36.38 14.05 5.49
CA GLN A 19 -35.49 14.88 4.68
C GLN A 19 -34.26 14.03 4.32
N ASN A 20 -34.07 13.76 3.04
CA ASN A 20 -32.83 13.18 2.53
C ASN A 20 -31.73 14.26 2.59
N LEU A 21 -30.89 14.19 3.62
CA LEU A 21 -29.57 14.81 3.63
C LEU A 21 -28.68 13.97 2.72
N THR A 22 -28.26 14.51 1.59
CA THR A 22 -27.18 13.95 0.75
C THR A 22 -25.82 14.32 1.34
N PRO A 23 -24.98 13.37 1.78
CA PRO A 23 -23.57 13.65 2.03
C PRO A 23 -22.82 13.62 0.71
N GLY A 24 -21.97 14.65 0.51
CA GLY A 24 -21.22 14.92 -0.69
C GLY A 24 -20.40 13.74 -1.22
N SER A 25 -20.34 13.68 -2.55
CA SER A 25 -19.56 12.74 -3.33
C SER A 25 -18.06 12.89 -3.07
N TYR A 26 -17.48 11.98 -2.29
CA TYR A 26 -16.09 11.59 -2.46
C TYR A 26 -16.03 10.59 -3.63
N GLN A 27 -15.74 11.08 -4.83
CA GLN A 27 -15.35 10.20 -5.93
C GLN A 27 -13.89 9.81 -5.77
N ALA A 28 -13.64 8.63 -5.24
CA ALA A 28 -12.37 7.94 -5.48
C ALA A 28 -12.39 7.45 -6.94
N SER A 29 -11.57 8.06 -7.79
CA SER A 29 -11.40 7.67 -9.18
C SER A 29 -10.61 6.37 -9.28
N TYR A 30 -11.25 5.25 -8.95
CA TYR A 30 -10.81 3.95 -9.41
C TYR A 30 -11.28 3.81 -10.86
N SER A 31 -10.35 3.95 -11.80
CA SER A 31 -10.60 3.57 -13.19
C SER A 31 -10.82 2.07 -13.23
N SER A 32 -12.08 1.67 -13.33
CA SER A 32 -12.51 0.30 -13.51
C SER A 32 -12.49 -0.07 -14.99
N THR A 33 -11.83 -1.17 -15.31
CA THR A 33 -12.43 -2.18 -16.18
C THR A 33 -12.10 -3.55 -15.59
N LEU A 34 -13.10 -4.18 -14.96
CA LEU A 34 -13.08 -5.60 -14.63
C LEU A 34 -14.12 -6.28 -15.53
N SER A 35 -13.68 -7.24 -16.36
CA SER A 35 -14.56 -8.30 -16.83
C SER A 35 -14.02 -9.63 -16.33
N VAL A 36 -14.79 -10.25 -15.45
CA VAL A 36 -14.60 -11.57 -14.86
C VAL A 36 -14.79 -12.61 -15.98
N ASN A 37 -13.69 -13.08 -16.58
CA ASN A 37 -13.55 -14.37 -17.29
C ASN A 37 -12.22 -14.56 -18.03
N ASN A 38 -11.29 -13.59 -18.01
CA ASN A 38 -9.98 -13.74 -18.64
C ASN A 38 -8.86 -13.53 -17.62
N LEU A 39 -8.27 -14.62 -17.11
CA LEU A 39 -6.91 -14.67 -16.55
C LEU A 39 -5.91 -14.39 -17.70
N GLY A 40 -5.99 -13.19 -18.28
CA GLY A 40 -5.85 -13.08 -19.72
C GLY A 40 -5.85 -11.65 -20.30
N GLY A 41 -5.45 -10.60 -19.58
CA GLY A 41 -5.41 -9.23 -20.11
C GLY A 41 -4.01 -8.78 -20.55
N ASP A 42 -3.82 -8.55 -21.84
CA ASP A 42 -2.61 -7.98 -22.46
C ASP A 42 -2.43 -6.51 -22.02
N HIS A 43 -1.89 -6.33 -20.81
CA HIS A 43 -1.58 -5.03 -20.25
C HIS A 43 -0.34 -4.45 -20.96
N ALA A 44 -0.55 -3.55 -21.91
CA ALA A 44 0.48 -2.65 -22.43
C ALA A 44 1.00 -1.71 -21.30
N VAL A 45 1.83 -2.19 -20.36
CA VAL A 45 1.94 -1.56 -19.01
C VAL A 45 3.39 -1.37 -18.49
N PHE A 46 4.37 -1.07 -19.35
CA PHE A 46 5.73 -0.62 -18.91
C PHE A 46 6.10 0.77 -19.39
N GLY A 47 5.21 1.74 -19.18
CA GLY A 47 5.49 3.13 -19.51
C GLY A 47 4.91 4.12 -18.53
N VAL A 48 5.41 5.35 -18.63
CA VAL A 48 4.91 6.54 -17.92
C VAL A 48 4.51 7.55 -18.98
N LYS A 49 3.33 8.19 -18.81
CA LYS A 49 2.98 9.35 -19.63
C LYS A 49 3.89 10.51 -19.20
N SER A 50 4.73 10.99 -20.12
CA SER A 50 5.54 12.18 -19.90
C SER A 50 4.80 13.38 -20.47
N GLU A 51 4.55 14.37 -19.62
CA GLU A 51 3.88 15.61 -20.00
C GLU A 51 4.85 16.48 -20.81
N ASN A 52 6.12 16.52 -20.41
CA ASN A 52 7.12 17.37 -21.03
C ASN A 52 7.61 16.86 -22.39
N SER A 53 7.55 15.55 -22.65
CA SER A 53 7.86 14.98 -23.98
C SER A 53 6.64 14.80 -24.88
N GLY A 54 5.43 15.03 -24.36
CA GLY A 54 4.18 14.85 -25.11
C GLY A 54 3.88 13.41 -25.54
N ARG A 55 4.61 12.41 -25.01
CA ARG A 55 4.44 10.99 -25.34
C ARG A 55 4.57 10.08 -24.12
N ALA A 56 4.19 8.82 -24.27
CA ALA A 56 4.56 7.80 -23.30
C ALA A 56 6.04 7.45 -23.43
N LEU A 57 6.74 7.40 -22.30
CA LEU A 57 8.10 6.87 -22.18
C LEU A 57 8.00 5.44 -21.66
N LYS A 58 8.68 4.50 -22.31
CA LYS A 58 8.89 3.16 -21.76
C LYS A 58 9.87 3.21 -20.60
N TYR A 59 9.81 2.23 -19.70
CA TYR A 59 10.71 2.19 -18.54
C TYR A 59 12.19 2.09 -18.90
N ASP A 60 12.55 1.45 -20.01
CA ASP A 60 13.92 1.36 -20.51
C ASP A 60 14.46 2.69 -21.10
N GLU A 61 13.58 3.65 -21.37
CA GLU A 61 13.94 5.01 -21.79
C GLU A 61 14.18 5.96 -20.61
N ILE A 62 13.88 5.55 -19.37
CA ILE A 62 13.91 6.38 -18.17
C ILE A 62 15.10 5.97 -17.29
N ILE A 63 15.90 6.94 -16.84
CA ILE A 63 17.05 6.66 -15.99
C ILE A 63 16.59 6.08 -14.64
N GLY A 64 17.24 5.00 -14.18
CA GLY A 64 16.91 4.35 -12.91
C GLY A 64 15.92 3.20 -13.08
N SER A 65 15.14 2.91 -12.03
CA SER A 65 14.21 1.76 -12.02
C SER A 65 12.92 2.10 -11.27
N PRO A 66 11.74 1.70 -11.79
CA PRO A 66 10.47 1.78 -11.05
C PRO A 66 10.34 0.68 -9.98
N TYR A 67 11.23 -0.31 -10.02
CA TYR A 67 11.21 -1.48 -9.16
C TYR A 67 12.07 -1.31 -7.92
N TYR A 68 11.64 -1.92 -6.81
CA TYR A 68 12.46 -2.10 -5.62
C TYR A 68 13.70 -2.96 -5.93
N SER A 69 13.51 -4.01 -6.72
CA SER A 69 14.58 -4.81 -7.33
C SER A 69 14.15 -5.18 -8.75
N THR A 70 15.05 -5.01 -9.71
CA THR A 70 14.78 -5.31 -11.13
C THR A 70 14.68 -6.81 -11.40
N GLU A 71 15.30 -7.62 -10.56
CA GLU A 71 15.31 -9.09 -10.68
C GLU A 71 14.01 -9.69 -10.17
N PHE A 72 13.49 -10.66 -10.93
CA PHE A 72 12.44 -11.52 -10.42
C PHE A 72 13.02 -12.50 -9.39
N ARG A 73 12.33 -12.66 -8.27
CA ARG A 73 12.70 -13.56 -7.18
C ARG A 73 11.61 -14.60 -6.97
N SER A 74 12.00 -15.83 -6.71
CA SER A 74 11.06 -16.90 -6.37
C SER A 74 10.32 -16.54 -5.07
N ALA A 75 8.98 -16.54 -5.12
CA ALA A 75 8.13 -16.22 -3.98
C ALA A 75 6.89 -17.09 -3.92
N LYS A 76 6.41 -17.37 -2.71
CA LYS A 76 5.08 -17.95 -2.48
C LYS A 76 4.07 -16.82 -2.35
N VAL A 77 3.09 -16.75 -3.25
CA VAL A 77 2.10 -15.65 -3.32
C VAL A 77 0.74 -15.99 -2.70
N ALA A 78 0.50 -17.27 -2.41
CA ALA A 78 -0.72 -17.77 -1.77
C ALA A 78 -0.47 -19.18 -1.19
N GLU A 79 -1.28 -19.63 -0.22
CA GLU A 79 -1.02 -20.86 0.54
C GLU A 79 -0.97 -22.14 -0.32
N ASN A 80 -1.76 -22.19 -1.40
CA ASN A 80 -1.93 -23.37 -2.27
C ASN A 80 -1.31 -23.20 -3.67
N PHE A 81 -0.39 -22.25 -3.82
CA PHE A 81 0.27 -21.98 -5.10
C PHE A 81 1.75 -22.37 -5.02
N ASP A 82 2.27 -22.89 -6.13
CA ASP A 82 3.70 -23.05 -6.32
C ASP A 82 4.42 -21.70 -6.24
N LYS A 83 5.72 -21.76 -5.91
CA LYS A 83 6.53 -20.55 -5.93
C LYS A 83 6.70 -20.05 -7.36
N ILE A 84 6.41 -18.78 -7.57
CA ILE A 84 6.53 -18.12 -8.87
C ILE A 84 7.57 -17.00 -8.79
N PRO A 85 8.25 -16.67 -9.92
CA PRO A 85 9.13 -15.52 -9.98
C PRO A 85 8.30 -14.22 -9.92
N VAL A 86 8.55 -13.38 -8.92
CA VAL A 86 7.89 -12.08 -8.73
C VAL A 86 8.88 -10.93 -8.57
N ARG A 87 8.46 -9.71 -8.86
CA ARG A 87 9.19 -8.48 -8.51
C ARG A 87 8.21 -7.40 -8.05
N TYR A 88 8.68 -6.46 -7.24
CA TYR A 88 7.86 -5.37 -6.71
C TYR A 88 8.11 -4.06 -7.45
N ASN A 89 7.09 -3.56 -8.13
CA ASN A 89 7.06 -2.24 -8.76
C ASN A 89 6.63 -1.20 -7.72
N SER A 90 7.60 -0.57 -7.06
CA SER A 90 7.35 0.44 -6.01
C SER A 90 6.90 1.80 -6.57
N TYR A 91 6.92 1.99 -7.89
CA TYR A 91 6.31 3.16 -8.54
C TYR A 91 4.79 3.01 -8.67
N LYS A 92 4.30 1.85 -9.13
CA LYS A 92 2.87 1.55 -9.27
C LYS A 92 2.23 0.89 -8.05
N ASP A 93 3.05 0.46 -7.08
CA ASP A 93 2.61 -0.36 -5.94
C ASP A 93 1.98 -1.68 -6.42
N GLU A 94 2.70 -2.43 -7.27
CA GLU A 94 2.24 -3.67 -7.90
C GLU A 94 3.26 -4.80 -7.72
N ILE A 95 2.78 -6.01 -7.50
CA ILE A 95 3.59 -7.23 -7.58
C ILE A 95 3.44 -7.80 -8.99
N GLU A 96 4.53 -7.85 -9.73
CA GLU A 96 4.57 -8.40 -11.08
C GLU A 96 5.11 -9.83 -11.05
N PHE A 97 4.56 -10.74 -11.86
CA PHE A 97 5.03 -12.12 -12.04
C PHE A 97 5.07 -12.49 -13.52
N GLN A 98 5.84 -13.52 -13.89
CA GLN A 98 5.93 -13.98 -15.27
C GLN A 98 4.93 -15.10 -15.56
N LYS A 99 4.20 -14.98 -16.67
CA LYS A 99 3.36 -16.04 -17.25
C LYS A 99 3.42 -15.92 -18.78
N ASP A 100 3.74 -17.03 -19.45
CA ASP A 100 3.89 -17.12 -20.91
C ASP A 100 4.91 -16.11 -21.50
N GLY A 101 6.00 -15.87 -20.77
CA GLY A 101 7.04 -14.89 -21.16
C GLY A 101 6.61 -13.43 -21.06
N LYS A 102 5.36 -13.16 -20.64
CA LYS A 102 4.84 -11.82 -20.38
C LYS A 102 4.77 -11.55 -18.87
N PRO A 103 5.00 -10.32 -18.43
CA PRO A 103 4.75 -9.91 -17.06
C PRO A 103 3.26 -9.63 -16.82
N TRP A 104 2.77 -10.07 -15.67
CA TRP A 104 1.41 -9.94 -15.18
C TRP A 104 1.40 -9.30 -13.80
N VAL A 105 0.29 -8.67 -13.41
CA VAL A 105 0.14 -8.07 -12.08
C VAL A 105 -0.70 -8.99 -11.20
N LEU A 106 -0.22 -9.22 -9.98
CA LEU A 106 -0.96 -9.96 -8.97
C LEU A 106 -2.16 -9.11 -8.49
N PRO A 107 -3.39 -9.64 -8.52
CA PRO A 107 -4.56 -8.91 -8.03
C PRO A 107 -4.40 -8.53 -6.55
N LYS A 108 -4.84 -7.32 -6.18
CA LYS A 108 -4.85 -6.84 -4.79
C LYS A 108 -6.03 -7.43 -4.01
N GLU A 109 -6.01 -8.75 -3.83
CA GLU A 109 -7.04 -9.53 -3.16
C GLU A 109 -6.49 -10.20 -1.90
N GLU A 110 -7.36 -10.53 -0.95
CA GLU A 110 -6.98 -11.12 0.33
C GLU A 110 -6.17 -12.42 0.18
N GLN A 111 -6.55 -13.28 -0.76
CA GLN A 111 -5.83 -14.54 -1.04
C GLN A 111 -4.38 -14.34 -1.52
N TYR A 112 -4.07 -13.17 -2.09
CA TYR A 112 -2.74 -12.78 -2.59
C TYR A 112 -2.08 -11.72 -1.71
N SER A 113 -2.62 -11.47 -0.52
CA SER A 113 -2.18 -10.40 0.36
C SER A 113 -0.82 -10.65 1.01
N ARG A 114 -0.27 -11.87 0.91
CA ARG A 114 1.02 -12.23 1.51
C ARG A 114 1.94 -12.89 0.49
N ILE A 115 3.08 -12.24 0.24
CA ILE A 115 4.10 -12.67 -0.71
C ILE A 115 5.39 -12.94 0.05
N GLU A 116 5.80 -14.21 0.11
CA GLU A 116 7.00 -14.66 0.81
C GLU A 116 8.13 -14.92 -0.20
N VAL A 117 9.06 -13.96 -0.29
CA VAL A 117 10.23 -14.04 -1.17
C VAL A 117 11.28 -14.96 -0.55
N ALA A 118 11.77 -15.92 -1.32
CA ALA A 118 12.67 -16.96 -0.81
C ALA A 118 14.10 -16.46 -0.56
N SER A 119 14.64 -15.61 -1.44
CA SER A 119 16.02 -15.10 -1.33
C SER A 119 16.20 -13.73 -2.02
N PRO A 120 16.77 -12.72 -1.33
CA PRO A 120 16.91 -12.68 0.13
C PRO A 120 15.54 -12.80 0.80
N LYS A 121 15.48 -13.51 1.93
CA LYS A 121 14.21 -13.77 2.61
C LYS A 121 13.57 -12.47 3.04
N ASN A 122 12.38 -12.18 2.51
CA ASN A 122 11.55 -11.07 2.95
C ASN A 122 10.08 -11.39 2.67
N THR A 123 9.20 -10.65 3.31
CA THR A 123 7.76 -10.78 3.14
C THR A 123 7.18 -9.43 2.76
N ILE A 124 6.39 -9.42 1.69
CA ILE A 124 5.57 -8.29 1.30
C ILE A 124 4.11 -8.62 1.64
N VAL A 125 3.41 -7.67 2.26
CA VAL A 125 2.01 -7.80 2.65
C VAL A 125 1.18 -6.66 2.10
N LEU A 126 -0.04 -6.96 1.64
CA LEU A 126 -1.05 -5.98 1.26
C LEU A 126 -1.78 -5.50 2.51
N LEU A 127 -1.70 -4.21 2.81
CA LEU A 127 -2.31 -3.60 3.99
C LEU A 127 -3.32 -2.53 3.58
N GLN A 128 -4.46 -2.53 4.26
CA GLN A 128 -5.42 -1.42 4.28
C GLN A 128 -5.08 -0.50 5.45
N THR A 129 -4.30 0.54 5.18
CA THR A 129 -3.90 1.50 6.21
C THR A 129 -4.90 2.64 6.36
N ASN A 130 -5.88 2.79 5.47
CA ASN A 130 -6.82 3.90 5.38
C ASN A 130 -6.09 5.27 5.24
N ASP A 131 -5.08 5.35 4.38
CA ASP A 131 -4.46 6.59 3.92
C ASP A 131 -3.88 6.48 2.49
N ASP A 132 -3.08 7.47 2.09
CA ASP A 132 -2.45 7.56 0.77
C ASP A 132 -1.38 6.48 0.50
N LEU A 133 -1.01 5.69 1.51
CA LEU A 133 0.00 4.64 1.45
C LEU A 133 -0.56 3.22 1.51
N ASP A 134 -1.89 3.06 1.53
CA ASP A 134 -2.57 1.77 1.38
C ASP A 134 -1.96 0.97 0.23
N GLY A 135 -1.80 -0.34 0.41
CA GLY A 135 -1.14 -1.20 -0.57
C GLY A 135 -0.04 -2.07 0.02
N TYR A 136 1.02 -2.32 -0.74
CA TYR A 136 2.07 -3.26 -0.35
C TYR A 136 3.09 -2.66 0.62
N PHE A 137 3.47 -3.41 1.65
CA PHE A 137 4.49 -3.09 2.63
C PHE A 137 5.41 -4.29 2.87
N PHE A 138 6.68 -4.06 3.17
CA PHE A 138 7.55 -5.09 3.70
C PHE A 138 7.27 -5.32 5.20
N GLU A 139 7.14 -6.57 5.61
CA GLU A 139 7.08 -6.98 7.02
C GLU A 139 8.51 -7.08 7.57
N ILE A 140 8.86 -6.18 8.49
CA ILE A 140 10.23 -6.02 9.01
C ILE A 140 10.38 -6.70 10.38
N ALA A 141 9.38 -6.56 11.25
CA ALA A 141 9.34 -7.22 12.55
C ALA A 141 7.94 -7.72 12.86
N ASN A 142 7.85 -8.85 13.54
CA ASN A 142 6.59 -9.53 13.88
C ASN A 142 6.46 -9.70 15.41
N GLY A 143 5.25 -9.99 15.89
CA GLY A 143 4.89 -10.07 17.31
C GLY A 143 3.52 -9.45 17.58
N GLN A 144 3.24 -9.09 18.83
CA GLN A 144 2.03 -8.35 19.20
C GLN A 144 1.97 -6.99 18.48
N ASN A 145 3.12 -6.33 18.39
CA ASN A 145 3.35 -5.15 17.57
C ASN A 145 4.20 -5.55 16.36
N LYS A 146 3.79 -5.12 15.17
CA LYS A 146 4.47 -5.44 13.90
C LYS A 146 5.03 -4.17 13.28
N LEU A 147 6.22 -4.25 12.71
CA LEU A 147 6.86 -3.17 11.97
C LEU A 147 6.73 -3.42 10.47
N TYR A 148 6.19 -2.43 9.77
CA TYR A 148 6.02 -2.44 8.33
C TYR A 148 6.81 -1.31 7.68
N LYS A 149 7.39 -1.57 6.50
CA LYS A 149 8.10 -0.58 5.67
C LYS A 149 7.39 -0.40 4.33
N LYS A 150 7.01 0.84 4.01
CA LYS A 150 6.61 1.26 2.67
C LYS A 150 7.83 1.73 1.89
N VAL A 151 8.00 1.21 0.68
CA VAL A 151 8.94 1.75 -0.30
C VAL A 151 8.15 2.32 -1.47
N LYS A 152 8.48 3.54 -1.89
CA LYS A 152 7.88 4.22 -3.04
C LYS A 152 8.96 4.71 -3.99
N THR A 153 8.68 4.59 -5.27
CA THR A 153 9.46 5.21 -6.33
C THR A 153 8.66 6.34 -6.95
N LYS A 154 9.32 7.46 -7.23
CA LYS A 154 8.72 8.58 -7.96
C LYS A 154 9.34 8.68 -9.34
N PHE A 155 8.51 8.90 -10.36
CA PHE A 155 8.95 9.36 -11.67
C PHE A 155 9.15 10.88 -11.66
N ASN A 156 10.29 11.34 -12.17
CA ASN A 156 10.56 12.74 -12.43
C ASN A 156 10.71 12.91 -13.93
N ASP A 157 9.89 13.77 -14.51
CA ASP A 157 9.82 13.96 -15.96
C ASP A 157 11.08 14.65 -16.49
N ALA A 158 11.32 14.51 -17.80
CA ALA A 158 12.38 15.21 -18.48
C ALA A 158 12.15 16.73 -18.37
N VAL A 159 13.21 17.51 -18.20
CA VAL A 159 13.13 18.97 -18.15
C VAL A 159 13.87 19.53 -19.35
N PRO A 160 13.17 20.17 -20.30
CA PRO A 160 13.81 20.84 -21.43
C PRO A 160 14.79 21.92 -20.96
N ALA A 161 15.81 22.19 -21.77
CA ALA A 161 16.72 23.30 -21.58
C ALA A 161 15.93 24.61 -21.49
N SER A 162 16.22 25.41 -20.45
CA SER A 162 15.54 26.69 -20.24
C SER A 162 16.02 27.78 -21.21
N ASN A 163 17.17 27.59 -21.85
CA ASN A 163 17.76 28.48 -22.85
C ASN A 163 18.84 27.75 -23.67
N SER A 164 19.42 28.42 -24.67
CA SER A 164 20.42 27.87 -25.60
C SER A 164 21.75 27.44 -24.97
N TYR A 165 22.01 27.80 -23.71
CA TYR A 165 23.24 27.43 -22.99
C TYR A 165 23.01 26.29 -21.98
N ALA A 166 21.75 25.96 -21.66
CA ALA A 166 21.41 24.87 -20.77
C ALA A 166 21.24 23.55 -21.55
N SER A 167 21.47 22.42 -20.89
CA SER A 167 21.15 21.10 -21.43
C SER A 167 19.83 20.58 -20.87
N ASP A 168 19.17 19.72 -21.66
CA ASP A 168 18.01 18.98 -21.20
C ASP A 168 18.39 18.05 -20.03
N LYS A 169 17.46 17.88 -19.10
CA LYS A 169 17.55 16.84 -18.07
C LYS A 169 16.66 15.68 -18.46
N ALA A 170 17.25 14.50 -18.58
CA ALA A 170 16.51 13.28 -18.87
C ALA A 170 15.54 12.92 -17.72
N ALA A 171 14.46 12.22 -18.07
CA ALA A 171 13.53 11.69 -17.09
C ALA A 171 14.19 10.59 -16.26
N PHE A 172 13.82 10.49 -14.98
CA PHE A 172 14.40 9.49 -14.08
C PHE A 172 13.44 9.02 -12.97
N PHE A 173 13.61 7.76 -12.57
CA PHE A 173 13.00 7.21 -11.36
C PHE A 173 13.89 7.47 -10.15
N LYS A 174 13.26 7.86 -9.04
CA LYS A 174 13.90 8.05 -7.74
C LYS A 174 13.15 7.31 -6.65
N THR A 175 13.81 6.35 -6.00
CA THR A 175 13.30 5.76 -4.76
C THR A 175 13.30 6.81 -3.66
N LEU A 176 12.16 6.98 -3.00
CA LEU A 176 11.99 7.88 -1.87
C LEU A 176 12.46 7.22 -0.58
N ASP A 177 12.72 8.04 0.44
CA ASP A 177 12.98 7.53 1.78
C ASP A 177 11.80 6.67 2.25
N PRO A 178 12.08 5.50 2.84
CA PRO A 178 11.03 4.59 3.26
C PRO A 178 10.19 5.18 4.40
N VAL A 179 8.94 4.76 4.45
CA VAL A 179 8.00 5.17 5.49
C VAL A 179 7.62 3.96 6.34
N TYR A 180 7.67 4.10 7.66
CA TYR A 180 7.42 3.00 8.58
C TYR A 180 6.07 3.12 9.27
N TYR A 181 5.42 1.98 9.48
CA TYR A 181 4.14 1.84 10.17
C TYR A 181 4.31 0.78 11.26
N ILE A 182 3.81 1.07 12.46
CA ILE A 182 3.75 0.09 13.55
C ILE A 182 2.29 -0.33 13.72
N LYS A 183 1.97 -1.59 13.45
CA LYS A 183 0.64 -2.14 13.74
C LYS A 183 0.61 -2.64 15.18
N THR A 184 -0.41 -2.22 15.91
CA THR A 184 -0.70 -2.61 17.28
C THR A 184 -2.15 -3.11 17.36
N GLU A 185 -2.55 -3.66 18.50
CA GLU A 185 -3.96 -4.01 18.76
C GLU A 185 -4.90 -2.80 18.67
N LYS A 186 -4.40 -1.60 18.96
CA LYS A 186 -5.18 -0.34 18.96
C LYS A 186 -5.24 0.34 17.59
N GLY A 187 -4.55 -0.19 16.58
CA GLY A 187 -4.45 0.42 15.25
C GLY A 187 -3.03 0.62 14.76
N PHE A 188 -2.87 1.43 13.72
CA PHE A 188 -1.57 1.77 13.15
C PHE A 188 -1.02 3.06 13.76
N ILE A 189 0.22 3.03 14.22
CA ILE A 189 1.05 4.23 14.40
C ILE A 189 1.72 4.48 13.04
N LYS A 190 1.27 5.52 12.36
CA LYS A 190 1.65 5.82 10.99
C LYS A 190 2.80 6.83 10.96
N LYS A 191 3.84 6.55 10.18
CA LYS A 191 4.96 7.48 9.94
C LYS A 191 5.54 8.07 11.25
N PRO A 192 5.84 7.27 12.30
CA PRO A 192 6.27 7.81 13.59
C PRO A 192 7.54 8.64 13.40
N LYS A 193 7.52 9.89 13.88
CA LYS A 193 8.68 10.81 13.80
C LYS A 193 9.31 11.09 15.15
N LYS A 194 8.56 10.86 16.22
CA LYS A 194 8.94 11.14 17.59
C LYS A 194 8.25 10.18 18.55
N LEU A 195 8.82 10.07 19.74
CA LEU A 195 8.30 9.19 20.80
C LEU A 195 6.83 9.49 21.16
N LYS A 196 6.42 10.76 21.13
CA LYS A 196 5.03 11.15 21.43
C LYS A 196 4.01 10.37 20.58
N ASP A 197 4.31 10.15 19.30
CA ASP A 197 3.41 9.46 18.35
C ASP A 197 3.15 8.00 18.76
N ILE A 198 4.06 7.41 19.56
CA ILE A 198 3.92 6.05 20.09
C ILE A 198 3.23 6.07 21.46
N LEU A 199 3.64 7.00 22.34
CA LEU A 199 3.12 7.09 23.71
C LEU A 199 1.60 7.27 23.78
N GLU A 200 0.99 7.91 22.78
CA GLU A 200 -0.46 8.08 22.70
C GLU A 200 -1.23 6.75 22.75
N LEU A 201 -0.66 5.67 22.22
CA LEU A 201 -1.27 4.33 22.26
C LEU A 201 -0.79 3.47 23.45
N PHE A 202 0.28 3.88 24.15
CA PHE A 202 0.90 3.11 25.25
C PHE A 202 1.05 3.90 26.55
N PRO A 203 -0.02 4.47 27.13
CA PRO A 203 0.08 5.29 28.34
C PRO A 203 0.65 4.51 29.54
N ALA A 204 0.34 3.22 29.67
CA ALA A 204 0.84 2.37 30.76
C ALA A 204 2.33 2.03 30.67
N LYS A 205 2.94 2.07 29.46
CA LYS A 205 4.38 1.80 29.25
C LYS A 205 5.18 3.10 29.03
N LYS A 206 4.64 4.26 29.43
CA LYS A 206 5.24 5.56 29.09
C LYS A 206 6.66 5.74 29.61
N GLU A 207 6.87 5.55 30.91
CA GLU A 207 8.17 5.76 31.55
C GLU A 207 9.24 4.81 31.02
N SER A 208 8.87 3.54 30.82
CA SER A 208 9.80 2.53 30.28
C SER A 208 10.17 2.80 28.83
N LEU A 209 9.22 3.23 27.98
CA LEU A 209 9.50 3.63 26.59
C LEU A 209 10.37 4.89 26.51
N GLU A 210 10.12 5.90 27.35
CA GLU A 210 10.95 7.12 27.42
C GLU A 210 12.39 6.79 27.81
N THR A 211 12.56 5.93 28.81
CA THR A 211 13.88 5.47 29.26
C THR A 211 14.59 4.71 28.15
N PHE A 212 13.91 3.73 27.53
CA PHE A 212 14.48 2.93 26.46
C PHE A 212 14.93 3.79 25.25
N VAL A 213 14.07 4.70 24.78
CA VAL A 213 14.38 5.56 23.63
C VAL A 213 15.58 6.46 23.90
N LYS A 214 15.68 7.04 25.10
CA LYS A 214 16.80 7.89 25.50
C LYS A 214 18.10 7.08 25.63
N SER A 215 18.09 6.02 26.44
CA SER A 215 19.29 5.22 26.71
C SER A 215 19.87 4.55 25.47
N ASN A 216 19.03 4.20 24.49
CA ASN A 216 19.45 3.57 23.24
C ASN A 216 19.62 4.56 22.07
N ASN A 217 19.40 5.87 22.30
CA ASN A 217 19.48 6.92 21.27
C ASN A 217 18.67 6.59 20.00
N ILE A 218 17.45 6.09 20.18
CA ILE A 218 16.60 5.58 19.08
C ILE A 218 16.30 6.69 18.06
N LYS A 219 16.61 6.42 16.79
CA LYS A 219 16.28 7.32 15.67
C LYS A 219 15.09 6.79 14.88
N PHE A 220 14.00 7.55 14.86
CA PHE A 220 12.75 7.19 14.19
C PHE A 220 12.84 7.13 12.65
N ASN A 221 13.96 7.57 12.07
CA ASN A 221 14.24 7.47 10.64
C ASN A 221 15.22 6.34 10.28
N LYS A 222 15.61 5.48 11.24
CA LYS A 222 16.49 4.33 11.02
C LYS A 222 15.74 3.03 11.22
N GLU A 223 15.84 2.11 10.25
CA GLU A 223 15.16 0.82 10.30
C GLU A 223 15.59 0.01 11.53
N GLU A 224 16.90 -0.05 11.80
CA GLU A 224 17.48 -0.86 12.87
C GLU A 224 17.02 -0.38 14.26
N ASP A 225 16.88 0.93 14.43
CA ASP A 225 16.42 1.50 15.70
C ASP A 225 14.91 1.31 15.89
N LEU A 226 14.12 1.36 14.80
CA LEU A 226 12.70 1.01 14.85
C LEU A 226 12.49 -0.49 15.16
N ILE A 227 13.34 -1.37 14.63
CA ILE A 227 13.31 -2.81 14.97
C ILE A 227 13.58 -3.00 16.47
N LYS A 228 14.60 -2.33 17.04
CA LYS A 228 14.89 -2.39 18.48
C LYS A 228 13.70 -1.91 19.32
N LEU A 229 13.10 -0.80 18.90
CA LEU A 229 11.95 -0.22 19.60
C LEU A 229 10.74 -1.16 19.59
N VAL A 230 10.37 -1.68 18.43
CA VAL A 230 9.23 -2.63 18.32
C VAL A 230 9.53 -3.93 19.06
N SER A 231 10.77 -4.40 19.05
CA SER A 231 11.18 -5.57 19.86
C SER A 231 11.01 -5.32 21.34
N PHE A 232 11.40 -4.14 21.84
CA PHE A 232 11.18 -3.74 23.24
C PHE A 232 9.68 -3.64 23.58
N MET A 233 8.86 -3.13 22.66
CA MET A 233 7.40 -3.05 22.85
C MET A 233 6.73 -4.43 22.97
N ASN A 234 7.31 -5.44 22.32
CA ASN A 234 6.84 -6.83 22.32
C ASN A 234 7.29 -7.65 23.55
N GLY A 235 8.19 -7.11 24.37
CA GLY A 235 8.51 -7.62 25.71
C GLY A 235 7.56 -7.11 26.77
#